data_AF-A0A5Q4FNV5-F1
#
_entry.id   AF-A0A5Q4FNV5-F1
#
_cell.length_a   1.000
_cell.length_b   1.000
_cell.length_c   1.000
_cell.angle_alpha   90.00
_cell.angle_beta   90.00
_cell.angle_gamma   90.00
#
_symmetry.space_group_name_H-M   'P 1'
#
loop_
_entity.id
_entity.type
_entity.pdbx_description
1 polymer ?
#
loop_
_entity_poly.entity_id
_entity_poly.type
_entity_poly.pdbx_seq_one_letter_code
_entity_poly.pdbx_strand_id
1 'polypeptide(L)'
;MKKKLTLATLWLDGCSGCHMSLVDVDERLIEVAEIYDIVFSPLVDAKEFPENVDVTLLEGAISTDEDVEMVKRVRKSTKTLIAFGDCAVTANVPSMRNHFKLEDVFKRG
;
A
#
# COMPACT_ATOMS: atom_id res chain seq x y z
N MET A 1 9.66 -10.54 26.37
CA MET A 1 8.74 -10.52 25.21
C MET A 1 9.56 -10.63 23.94
N LYS A 2 9.18 -11.48 22.97
CA LYS A 2 9.86 -11.52 21.65
C LYS A 2 9.62 -10.20 20.93
N LYS A 3 10.65 -9.69 20.24
CA LYS A 3 10.53 -8.50 19.39
C LYS A 3 9.59 -8.82 18.22
N LYS A 4 8.48 -8.09 18.10
CA LYS A 4 7.56 -8.19 16.96
C LYS A 4 8.23 -7.65 15.70
N LEU A 5 7.83 -8.18 14.54
CA LEU A 5 8.27 -7.65 13.26
C LEU A 5 7.49 -6.37 12.94
N THR A 6 8.10 -5.42 12.27
CA THR A 6 7.41 -4.19 11.85
C THR A 6 6.69 -4.41 10.52
N LEU A 7 5.41 -4.05 10.48
CA LEU A 7 4.56 -4.10 9.30
C LEU A 7 4.12 -2.68 8.93
N ALA A 8 4.28 -2.32 7.66
CA ALA A 8 3.64 -1.14 7.10
C ALA A 8 2.68 -1.54 5.97
N THR A 9 1.62 -0.77 5.77
CA THR A 9 0.76 -0.86 4.60
C THR A 9 0.63 0.50 3.94
N LEU A 10 0.62 0.52 2.62
CA LEU A 10 0.56 1.73 1.80
C LEU A 10 -0.58 1.59 0.81
N TRP A 11 -1.31 2.68 0.62
CA TRP A 11 -2.41 2.77 -0.33
C TRP A 11 -2.11 3.90 -1.32
N LEU A 12 -1.86 3.52 -2.57
CA LEU A 12 -1.65 4.41 -3.71
C LEU A 12 -2.93 4.50 -4.55
N ASP A 13 -2.83 4.45 -5.88
CA ASP A 13 -4.00 4.42 -6.76
C ASP A 13 -4.68 3.05 -6.77
N GLY A 14 -5.43 2.79 -5.71
CA GLY A 14 -6.19 1.57 -5.47
C GLY A 14 -7.57 1.89 -4.91
N CYS A 15 -8.44 0.89 -4.86
CA CYS A 15 -9.83 1.04 -4.43
C CYS A 15 -10.07 0.81 -2.93
N SER A 16 -9.02 0.59 -2.13
CA SER A 16 -9.06 0.10 -0.74
C SER A 16 -9.33 -1.40 -0.58
N GLY A 17 -9.70 -2.08 -1.66
CA GLY A 17 -10.20 -3.45 -1.60
C GLY A 17 -9.19 -4.44 -1.04
N CYS A 18 -7.89 -4.24 -1.22
CA CYS A 18 -6.89 -5.15 -0.65
C CYS A 18 -6.76 -4.92 0.87
N HIS A 19 -6.78 -3.67 1.33
CA HIS A 19 -6.85 -3.36 2.76
C HIS A 19 -8.15 -3.86 3.40
N MET A 20 -9.30 -3.75 2.72
CA MET A 20 -10.56 -4.32 3.23
C MET A 20 -10.46 -5.84 3.34
N SER A 21 -9.92 -6.52 2.32
CA SER A 21 -9.67 -7.96 2.39
C SER A 21 -8.67 -8.36 3.50
N LEU A 22 -7.75 -7.47 3.90
CA LEU A 22 -6.87 -7.69 5.04
C LEU A 22 -7.63 -7.61 6.37
N VAL A 23 -8.58 -6.69 6.50
CA VAL A 23 -9.40 -6.54 7.72
C VAL A 23 -10.48 -7.62 7.80
N ASP A 24 -10.96 -8.13 6.66
CA ASP A 24 -11.93 -9.24 6.56
C ASP A 24 -11.37 -10.61 7.00
N VAL A 25 -10.16 -10.66 7.59
CA VAL A 25 -9.65 -11.87 8.27
C VAL A 25 -10.19 -12.00 9.71
N ASP A 26 -11.04 -11.06 10.13
CA ASP A 26 -11.80 -11.06 11.38
C ASP A 26 -10.91 -11.26 12.62
N GLU A 27 -11.20 -12.25 13.46
CA GLU A 27 -10.49 -12.52 14.72
C GLU A 27 -9.00 -12.84 14.50
N ARG A 28 -8.62 -13.31 13.32
CA ARG A 28 -7.22 -13.62 12.98
C ARG A 28 -6.35 -12.37 12.92
N LEU A 29 -6.95 -11.18 12.85
CA LEU A 29 -6.22 -9.93 12.95
C LEU A 29 -5.52 -9.79 14.32
N ILE A 30 -6.10 -10.39 15.37
CA ILE A 30 -5.50 -10.44 16.70
C ILE A 30 -4.20 -11.26 16.67
N GLU A 31 -4.20 -12.41 15.98
CA GLU A 31 -3.01 -13.24 15.80
C GLU A 31 -1.91 -12.49 15.01
N VAL A 32 -2.32 -11.75 13.97
CA VAL A 32 -1.39 -10.89 13.21
C VAL A 32 -0.76 -9.84 14.12
N ALA A 33 -1.56 -9.21 14.98
CA ALA A 33 -1.08 -8.21 15.94
C ALA A 33 -0.16 -8.79 17.02
N GLU A 34 -0.17 -10.11 17.28
CA GLU A 34 0.80 -10.75 18.17
C GLU A 34 2.19 -10.87 17.53
N ILE A 35 2.25 -11.02 16.21
CA ILE A 35 3.49 -11.23 15.43
C ILE A 35 4.06 -9.92 14.92
N TYR A 36 3.18 -9.01 14.50
CA TYR A 36 3.53 -7.76 13.85
C TYR A 36 3.13 -6.52 14.67
N ASP A 37 3.95 -5.49 14.55
CA ASP A 37 3.65 -4.13 15.00
C ASP A 37 3.36 -3.26 13.76
N ILE A 38 2.14 -2.70 13.68
CA ILE A 38 1.71 -1.91 12.53
C ILE A 38 2.19 -0.47 12.74
N VAL A 39 3.29 -0.13 12.07
CA VAL A 39 3.99 1.14 12.29
C VAL A 39 3.55 2.25 11.33
N PHE A 40 2.92 1.88 10.21
CA PHE A 40 2.39 2.80 9.22
C PHE A 40 1.28 2.12 8.43
N SER A 41 0.11 2.73 8.33
CA SER A 41 -1.04 2.22 7.57
C SER A 41 -2.06 3.33 7.42
N PRO A 42 -2.88 3.36 6.34
CA PRO A 42 -4.08 4.19 6.29
C PRO A 42 -5.07 3.91 7.43
N LEU A 43 -4.94 2.77 8.11
CA LEU A 43 -5.77 2.34 9.23
C LEU A 43 -5.25 2.85 10.60
N VAL A 44 -4.09 3.53 10.65
CA VAL A 44 -3.51 4.08 11.87
C VAL A 44 -3.12 5.54 11.67
N ASP A 45 -2.87 6.28 12.75
CA ASP A 45 -2.63 7.72 12.69
C ASP A 45 -1.22 8.13 12.26
N ALA A 46 -0.29 7.18 12.10
CA ALA A 46 1.08 7.45 11.70
C ALA A 46 1.13 8.18 10.34
N LYS A 47 1.73 9.38 10.32
CA LYS A 47 1.80 10.25 9.13
C LYS A 47 3.08 10.09 8.33
N GLU A 48 4.16 9.66 8.97
CA GLU A 48 5.47 9.50 8.34
C GLU A 48 5.84 8.03 8.23
N PHE A 49 6.38 7.65 7.08
CA PHE A 49 6.85 6.29 6.85
C PHE A 49 8.17 6.06 7.62
N PRO A 50 8.22 5.10 8.57
CA PRO A 50 9.40 4.88 9.39
C PRO A 50 10.55 4.23 8.63
N GLU A 51 11.76 4.32 9.19
CA GLU A 51 12.93 3.65 8.64
C GLU A 51 13.01 2.17 9.07
N ASN A 52 13.67 1.35 8.25
CA ASN A 52 14.00 -0.05 8.54
C ASN A 52 12.80 -0.99 8.80
N VAL A 53 11.68 -0.76 8.11
CA VAL A 53 10.49 -1.61 8.20
C VAL A 53 10.78 -3.02 7.66
N ASP A 54 10.35 -4.05 8.39
CA ASP A 54 10.62 -5.45 8.03
C ASP A 54 9.80 -5.88 6.81
N VAL A 55 8.50 -5.59 6.80
CA VAL A 55 7.59 -5.93 5.71
C VAL A 55 6.68 -4.74 5.40
N THR A 56 6.54 -4.41 4.12
CA THR A 56 5.58 -3.41 3.64
C THR A 56 4.67 -4.01 2.57
N LEU A 57 3.36 -3.86 2.76
CA LEU A 57 2.33 -4.19 1.78
C LEU A 57 1.97 -2.94 0.98
N LEU A 58 2.14 -2.98 -0.33
CA LEU A 58 1.82 -1.86 -1.22
C LEU A 58 0.57 -2.22 -2.03
N GLU A 59 -0.54 -1.54 -1.73
CA GLU A 59 -1.75 -1.58 -2.55
C GLU A 59 -1.76 -0.41 -3.54
N GLY A 60 -2.26 -0.69 -4.75
CA GLY A 60 -2.57 0.33 -5.74
C GLY A 60 -1.49 0.47 -6.82
N ALA A 61 -1.90 1.07 -7.93
CA ALA A 61 -1.02 1.43 -9.03
C ALA A 61 -0.26 2.74 -8.71
N ILE A 62 0.70 3.08 -9.57
CA ILE A 62 1.41 4.35 -9.52
C ILE A 62 0.81 5.27 -10.57
N SER A 63 0.22 6.38 -10.13
CA SER A 63 -0.58 7.26 -11.00
C SER A 63 -0.23 8.73 -10.95
N THR A 64 0.49 9.18 -9.90
CA THR A 64 1.01 10.54 -9.80
C THR A 64 2.50 10.57 -9.44
N ASP A 65 3.11 11.75 -9.51
CA ASP A 65 4.50 11.94 -9.09
C ASP A 65 4.67 11.73 -7.57
N GLU A 66 3.65 12.07 -6.77
CA GLU A 66 3.64 11.79 -5.33
C GLU A 66 3.69 10.29 -5.04
N ASP A 67 2.96 9.46 -5.81
CA ASP A 67 3.04 8.00 -5.70
C ASP A 67 4.46 7.50 -5.99
N VAL A 68 5.09 8.03 -7.05
CA VAL A 68 6.47 7.67 -7.42
C VAL A 68 7.44 8.00 -6.29
N GLU A 69 7.35 9.21 -5.74
CA GLU A 69 8.21 9.67 -4.62
C GLU A 69 7.99 8.81 -3.37
N MET A 70 6.72 8.51 -3.05
CA MET A 70 6.36 7.66 -1.92
C MET A 70 6.94 6.25 -2.09
N VAL A 71 6.75 5.59 -3.24
CA VAL A 71 7.26 4.24 -3.48
C VAL A 71 8.78 4.18 -3.42
N LYS A 72 9.48 5.18 -3.97
CA LYS A 72 10.94 5.26 -3.86
C LYS A 72 11.40 5.40 -2.41
N ARG A 73 10.70 6.22 -1.60
CA ARG A 73 10.97 6.36 -0.16
C ARG A 73 10.74 5.03 0.57
N VAL A 74 9.58 4.42 0.36
CA VAL A 74 9.21 3.14 0.97
C VAL A 74 10.20 2.03 0.61
N ARG A 75 10.62 1.95 -0.66
CA ARG A 75 11.59 0.94 -1.11
C ARG A 75 12.95 1.07 -0.43
N LYS A 76 13.40 2.29 -0.13
CA LYS A 76 14.66 2.55 0.62
C LYS A 76 14.52 2.18 2.10
N SER A 77 13.35 2.39 2.68
CA SER A 77 13.09 2.21 4.11
C SER A 77 12.51 0.85 4.49
N THR A 78 12.34 -0.06 3.53
CA THR A 78 11.72 -1.38 3.70
C THR A 78 12.68 -2.50 3.32
N LYS A 79 12.75 -3.56 4.14
CA LYS A 79 13.47 -4.80 3.81
C LYS A 79 12.71 -5.62 2.76
N THR A 80 11.46 -6.00 3.04
CA THR A 80 10.61 -6.75 2.11
C THR A 80 9.41 -5.92 1.66
N LEU A 81 9.35 -5.59 0.37
CA LEU A 81 8.21 -4.88 -0.23
C LEU A 81 7.38 -5.88 -1.04
N ILE A 82 6.08 -5.93 -0.77
CA ILE A 82 5.14 -6.87 -1.40
C ILE A 82 4.13 -6.07 -2.21
N ALA A 83 3.98 -6.40 -3.50
CA ALA A 83 2.87 -5.91 -4.32
C ALA A 83 1.59 -6.60 -3.84
N PHE A 84 0.73 -5.85 -3.17
CA PHE A 84 -0.46 -6.35 -2.51
C PHE A 84 -1.70 -6.03 -3.34
N GLY A 85 -2.13 -7.03 -4.12
CA GLY A 85 -3.28 -6.94 -5.01
C GLY A 85 -2.93 -6.64 -6.47
N ASP A 86 -3.89 -6.87 -7.35
CA ASP A 86 -3.64 -6.85 -8.80
C ASP A 86 -3.32 -5.44 -9.33
N CYS A 87 -3.88 -4.38 -8.75
CA CYS A 87 -3.48 -3.01 -9.09
C CYS A 87 -1.98 -2.77 -8.80
N ALA A 88 -1.42 -3.34 -7.74
CA ALA A 88 0.01 -3.19 -7.45
C ALA A 88 0.90 -4.03 -8.37
N VAL A 89 0.39 -5.15 -8.89
CA VAL A 89 1.15 -6.07 -9.76
C VAL A 89 1.10 -5.63 -11.23
N THR A 90 -0.08 -5.27 -11.73
CA THR A 90 -0.36 -5.07 -13.16
C THR A 90 -1.02 -3.73 -13.48
N ALA A 91 -1.25 -2.86 -12.48
CA ALA A 91 -2.02 -1.62 -12.58
C ALA A 91 -3.52 -1.77 -12.92
N ASN A 92 -3.99 -2.94 -13.34
CA ASN A 92 -5.39 -3.33 -13.55
C ASN A 92 -6.34 -2.17 -13.95
N VAL A 93 -7.38 -1.89 -13.15
CA VAL A 93 -8.43 -0.91 -13.50
C VAL A 93 -7.86 0.51 -13.67
N PRO A 94 -7.00 1.03 -12.78
CA PRO A 94 -6.29 2.29 -13.02
C PRO A 94 -5.62 2.40 -14.40
N SER A 95 -5.05 1.30 -14.90
CA SER A 95 -4.36 1.28 -16.19
C SER A 95 -5.28 1.43 -17.40
N MET A 96 -6.59 1.23 -17.26
CA MET A 96 -7.53 1.38 -18.38
C MET A 96 -7.52 2.79 -18.98
N ARG A 97 -7.15 3.80 -18.19
CA ARG A 97 -6.98 5.19 -18.67
C ARG A 97 -5.82 5.34 -19.64
N ASN A 98 -4.85 4.43 -19.65
CA ASN A 98 -3.63 4.50 -20.46
C ASN A 98 -3.90 4.36 -21.96
N HIS A 99 -5.10 3.94 -22.36
CA HIS A 99 -5.54 3.93 -23.75
C HIS A 99 -5.95 5.31 -24.29
N PHE A 100 -6.03 6.32 -23.43
CA PHE A 100 -6.44 7.68 -23.77
C PHE A 100 -5.30 8.67 -23.49
N LYS A 101 -5.33 9.84 -24.15
CA LYS A 101 -4.43 10.93 -23.76
C LYS A 101 -4.87 11.44 -22.40
N LEU A 102 -3.90 11.76 -21.54
CA LEU A 102 -4.17 12.22 -20.18
C LEU A 102 -5.10 13.45 -20.14
N GLU A 103 -4.94 14.39 -21.07
CA GLU A 103 -5.83 15.56 -21.20
C GLU A 103 -7.30 15.17 -21.42
N ASP A 104 -7.56 14.10 -22.19
CA ASP A 104 -8.91 13.64 -22.48
C ASP A 104 -9.55 13.00 -21.25
N VAL A 105 -8.75 12.38 -20.37
CA VAL A 105 -9.22 11.82 -19.10
C VAL A 105 -9.66 12.92 -18.14
N PHE A 106 -8.90 14.02 -18.04
CA PHE A 106 -9.24 15.15 -17.16
C PHE A 106 -10.44 15.97 -17.64
N LYS A 107 -10.61 16.10 -18.96
CA LYS A 107 -11.70 16.90 -19.56
C LYS A 107 -13.04 16.15 -19.59
N ARG A 108 -13.06 14.86 -19.25
CA ARG A 108 -14.25 14.01 -19.29
C ARG A 108 -15.01 14.13 -17.96
N GLY A 109 -15.67 15.27 -17.77
CA GLY A 109 -16.54 15.59 -16.65
C GLY A 109 -17.78 16.34 -17.14
#